data_AF-A0A814S6X5-F1
#
_entry.id   AF-A0A814S6X5-F1
#
_cell.length_a   1.000
_cell.length_b   1.000
_cell.length_c   1.000
_cell.angle_alpha   90.00
_cell.angle_beta   90.00
_cell.angle_gamma   90.00
#
_symmetry.space_group_name_H-M   'P 1'
#
loop_
_entity.id
_entity.type
_entity.pdbx_description
1 polymer ?
#
loop_
_entity_poly.entity_id
_entity_poly.type
_entity_poly.pdbx_seq_one_letter_code
_entity_poly.pdbx_strand_id
1 'polypeptide(L)'
;LMMDDEVAFQNEKDEKEWIRLFPSDTDAVYESFEFIKRLFIITLSTISSNRNLFSSNFYAQKRLGTLNVQLFDHHCTNVEQTAKTAIIFDWIGGISQTIAEKYLKMASFIIVSKDVEQFILETFLFLFSYHDENTDNHHKKNFKKNDIRKQVVIH
;
A
#
# COMPACT_ATOMS: atom_id res chain seq x y z
N LEU A 1 29.08 10.93 20.08
CA LEU A 1 29.67 9.60 20.38
C LEU A 1 28.65 8.63 20.96
N MET A 2 28.05 8.83 22.14
CA MET A 2 26.96 7.92 22.60
C MET A 2 25.62 8.07 21.86
N MET A 3 25.31 9.26 21.31
CA MET A 3 24.07 9.49 20.54
C MET A 3 24.11 8.92 19.11
N ASP A 4 25.30 8.74 18.54
CA ASP A 4 25.45 8.33 17.14
C ASP A 4 25.21 6.82 16.97
N ASP A 5 25.62 6.02 17.97
CA ASP A 5 25.43 4.57 17.99
C ASP A 5 23.96 4.17 18.21
N GLU A 6 23.21 4.95 19.00
CA GLU A 6 21.78 4.70 19.27
C GLU A 6 20.91 5.02 18.04
N VAL A 7 21.25 6.10 17.30
CA VAL A 7 20.60 6.46 16.04
C VAL A 7 20.92 5.44 14.94
N ALA A 8 22.15 4.95 14.86
CA ALA A 8 22.53 3.91 13.91
C ALA A 8 21.79 2.58 14.16
N PHE A 9 21.67 2.17 15.42
CA PHE A 9 20.95 0.95 15.80
C PHE A 9 19.44 1.04 15.51
N GLN A 10 18.85 2.21 15.72
CA GLN A 10 17.44 2.45 15.42
C GLN A 10 17.17 2.47 13.91
N ASN A 11 18.05 3.08 13.12
CA ASN A 11 17.97 3.07 11.66
C ASN A 11 18.09 1.65 11.07
N GLU A 12 18.99 0.83 11.60
CA GLU A 12 19.16 -0.56 11.14
C GLU A 12 17.95 -1.44 11.48
N LYS A 13 17.29 -1.18 12.62
CA LYS A 13 16.06 -1.87 13.00
C LYS A 13 14.88 -1.44 12.13
N ASP A 14 14.79 -0.14 11.85
CA ASP A 14 13.74 0.44 11.02
C ASP A 14 13.85 -0.02 9.56
N GLU A 15 15.08 -0.15 9.05
CA GLU A 15 15.38 -0.74 7.74
C GLU A 15 15.01 -2.24 7.70
N LYS A 16 15.32 -3.02 8.74
CA LYS A 16 14.93 -4.45 8.82
C LYS A 16 13.41 -4.65 8.87
N GLU A 17 12.68 -3.76 9.53
CA GLU A 17 11.20 -3.79 9.54
C GLU A 17 10.61 -3.32 8.21
N TRP A 18 11.26 -2.36 7.54
CA TRP A 18 10.91 -1.92 6.20
C TRP A 18 11.09 -3.05 5.17
N ILE A 19 12.24 -3.73 5.16
CA ILE A 19 12.55 -4.88 4.27
C ILE A 19 11.58 -6.05 4.50
N ARG A 20 11.08 -6.21 5.74
CA ARG A 20 10.05 -7.22 6.04
C ARG A 20 8.71 -6.89 5.39
N LEU A 21 8.36 -5.62 5.27
CA LEU A 21 7.07 -5.15 4.76
C LEU A 21 7.12 -4.70 3.30
N PHE A 22 8.28 -4.42 2.73
CA PHE A 22 8.46 -4.07 1.32
C PHE A 22 9.78 -4.64 0.79
N PRO A 23 9.85 -5.03 -0.49
CA PRO A 23 11.13 -5.42 -1.11
C PRO A 23 12.18 -4.30 -0.97
N SER A 24 13.44 -4.67 -0.71
CA SER A 24 14.56 -3.72 -0.55
C SER A 24 14.97 -3.07 -1.86
N ASP A 25 14.83 -3.82 -2.96
CA ASP A 25 14.99 -3.33 -4.33
C ASP A 25 13.62 -3.44 -5.02
N THR A 26 13.24 -2.41 -5.77
CA THR A 26 12.01 -2.40 -6.58
C THR A 26 12.29 -2.47 -8.08
N ASP A 27 13.57 -2.58 -8.45
CA ASP A 27 14.06 -2.53 -9.82
C ASP A 27 13.67 -3.79 -10.62
N ALA A 28 13.35 -4.90 -9.95
CA ALA A 28 12.73 -6.05 -10.60
C ALA A 28 11.21 -5.89 -10.70
N VAL A 29 10.65 -6.20 -11.87
CA VAL A 29 9.20 -6.15 -12.15
C VAL A 29 8.36 -6.95 -11.13
N TYR A 30 8.86 -8.10 -10.68
CA TYR A 30 8.22 -8.91 -9.64
C TYR A 30 8.16 -8.20 -8.27
N GLU A 31 9.25 -7.50 -7.91
CA GLU A 31 9.35 -6.75 -6.65
C GLU A 31 8.43 -5.52 -6.68
N SER A 32 8.27 -4.88 -7.84
CA SER A 32 7.28 -3.83 -8.04
C SER A 32 5.83 -4.30 -7.81
N PHE A 33 5.45 -5.50 -8.26
CA PHE A 33 4.09 -6.02 -8.00
C PHE A 33 3.88 -6.40 -6.54
N GLU A 34 4.87 -7.02 -5.92
CA GLU A 34 4.82 -7.35 -4.50
C GLU A 34 4.76 -6.08 -3.64
N PHE A 35 5.51 -5.04 -4.02
CA PHE A 35 5.42 -3.73 -3.39
C PHE A 35 4.00 -3.16 -3.46
N ILE A 36 3.37 -3.15 -4.64
CA ILE A 36 2.01 -2.60 -4.80
C ILE A 36 0.99 -3.41 -3.99
N LYS A 37 1.08 -4.74 -3.98
CA LYS A 37 0.22 -5.60 -3.14
C LYS A 37 0.28 -5.16 -1.68
N ARG A 38 1.47 -5.01 -1.14
CA ARG A 38 1.69 -4.64 0.26
C ARG A 38 1.26 -3.21 0.55
N LEU A 39 1.49 -2.29 -0.39
CA LEU A 39 1.01 -0.92 -0.31
C LEU A 39 -0.52 -0.87 -0.23
N PHE A 40 -1.23 -1.67 -1.02
CA PHE A 40 -2.69 -1.77 -0.97
C PHE A 40 -3.18 -2.30 0.37
N ILE A 41 -2.56 -3.36 0.89
CA ILE A 41 -2.90 -3.93 2.20
C ILE A 41 -2.76 -2.85 3.29
N ILE A 42 -1.62 -2.17 3.33
CA ILE A 42 -1.34 -1.13 4.34
C ILE A 42 -2.31 0.04 4.18
N THR A 43 -2.55 0.49 2.96
CA THR A 43 -3.42 1.65 2.71
C THR A 43 -4.86 1.36 3.09
N LEU A 44 -5.42 0.22 2.65
CA LEU A 44 -6.77 -0.18 2.99
C LEU A 44 -6.93 -0.43 4.49
N SER A 45 -5.94 -1.05 5.15
CA SER A 45 -5.96 -1.24 6.60
C SER A 45 -5.93 0.10 7.35
N THR A 46 -5.13 1.05 6.88
CA THR A 46 -5.00 2.38 7.50
C THR A 46 -6.28 3.20 7.33
N ILE A 47 -6.88 3.22 6.14
CA ILE A 47 -8.13 3.94 5.91
C ILE A 47 -9.25 3.32 6.76
N SER A 48 -9.38 1.99 6.72
CA SER A 48 -10.47 1.30 7.44
C SER A 48 -10.36 1.42 8.95
N SER A 49 -9.14 1.37 9.51
CA SER A 49 -8.91 1.60 10.94
C SER A 49 -9.21 3.04 11.35
N ASN A 50 -8.70 4.03 10.62
CA ASN A 50 -8.94 5.45 10.91
C ASN A 50 -10.43 5.83 10.83
N ARG A 51 -11.21 5.13 10.00
CA ARG A 51 -12.66 5.33 9.86
C ARG A 51 -13.49 4.40 10.74
N ASN A 52 -12.85 3.57 11.56
CA ASN A 52 -13.49 2.57 12.41
C ASN A 52 -14.50 1.68 11.64
N LEU A 53 -14.16 1.30 10.40
CA LEU A 53 -15.04 0.48 9.55
C LEU A 53 -15.20 -0.95 10.08
N PHE A 54 -14.17 -1.42 10.79
CA PHE A 54 -14.15 -2.73 11.45
C PHE A 54 -13.75 -2.58 12.91
N SER A 55 -14.07 -3.57 13.73
CA SER A 55 -13.69 -3.62 15.14
C SER A 55 -12.16 -3.70 15.31
N SER A 56 -11.65 -3.25 16.46
CA SER A 56 -10.20 -3.19 16.71
C SER A 56 -9.50 -4.54 16.61
N ASN A 57 -10.18 -5.64 16.95
CA ASN A 57 -9.66 -7.01 16.81
C ASN A 57 -9.56 -7.51 15.37
N PHE A 58 -10.03 -6.72 14.39
CA PHE A 58 -9.85 -6.98 12.96
C PHE A 58 -8.43 -6.61 12.49
N TYR A 59 -7.67 -5.90 13.32
CA TYR A 59 -6.34 -5.40 13.00
C TYR A 59 -5.28 -5.92 13.97
N ALA A 60 -4.12 -6.26 13.43
CA ALA A 60 -2.90 -6.48 14.17
C ALA A 60 -2.04 -5.22 14.16
N GLN A 61 -1.50 -4.85 15.32
CA GLN A 61 -0.54 -3.75 15.41
C GLN A 61 0.83 -4.22 14.89
N LYS A 62 1.36 -3.48 13.92
CA LYS A 62 2.64 -3.73 13.27
C LYS A 62 3.45 -2.45 13.29
N ARG A 63 4.78 -2.58 13.22
CA ARG A 63 5.69 -1.45 13.20
C ARG A 63 6.35 -1.37 11.82
N LEU A 64 6.38 -0.17 11.25
CA LEU A 64 6.98 0.18 9.97
C LEU A 64 7.98 1.32 10.25
N GLY A 65 9.21 0.94 10.60
CA GLY A 65 10.22 1.87 11.08
C GLY A 65 9.78 2.56 12.38
N THR A 66 9.64 3.89 12.36
CA THR A 66 9.14 4.65 13.51
C THR A 66 7.61 4.70 13.60
N LEU A 67 6.89 4.20 12.59
CA LEU A 67 5.42 4.29 12.53
C LEU A 67 4.76 3.03 13.08
N ASN A 68 3.77 3.20 13.96
CA ASN A 68 2.86 2.12 14.35
C ASN A 68 1.66 2.10 13.40
N VAL A 69 1.45 0.99 12.71
CA VAL A 69 0.36 0.79 11.75
C VAL A 69 -0.56 -0.34 12.21
N GLN A 70 -1.85 -0.20 11.91
CA GLN A 70 -2.84 -1.25 12.10
C GLN A 70 -3.08 -1.94 10.76
N LEU A 71 -2.75 -3.23 10.67
CA LEU A 71 -2.90 -4.04 9.45
C LEU A 71 -3.96 -5.11 9.65
N PHE A 72 -4.70 -5.49 8.61
CA PHE A 72 -5.65 -6.60 8.70
C PHE A 72 -4.99 -7.87 9.27
N ASP A 73 -5.65 -8.48 10.26
CA ASP A 73 -5.11 -9.66 10.92
C ASP A 73 -5.53 -10.97 10.21
N HIS A 74 -4.62 -11.49 9.40
CA HIS A 74 -4.77 -12.80 8.75
C HIS A 74 -4.75 -14.02 9.70
N HIS A 75 -4.39 -13.83 10.97
CA HIS A 75 -4.34 -14.91 11.97
C HIS A 75 -5.51 -14.88 12.96
N CYS A 76 -6.53 -14.06 12.70
CA CYS A 76 -7.69 -14.01 13.57
C CYS A 76 -8.42 -15.37 13.60
N THR A 77 -8.75 -15.85 14.80
CA THR A 77 -9.44 -17.12 15.04
C THR A 77 -10.96 -16.99 14.91
N ASN A 78 -11.49 -15.79 14.76
CA ASN A 78 -12.92 -15.56 14.57
C ASN A 78 -13.30 -15.80 13.09
N VAL A 79 -14.13 -16.82 12.86
CA VAL A 79 -14.53 -17.27 11.51
C VAL A 79 -15.12 -16.16 10.64
N GLU A 80 -15.97 -15.29 11.20
CA GLU A 80 -16.59 -14.19 10.45
C GLU A 80 -15.54 -13.16 10.02
N GLN A 81 -14.58 -12.87 10.90
CA GLN A 81 -13.50 -11.94 10.60
C GLN A 81 -12.52 -12.51 9.59
N THR A 82 -12.17 -13.79 9.72
CA THR A 82 -11.33 -14.50 8.75
C THR A 82 -11.95 -14.45 7.35
N ALA A 83 -13.26 -14.69 7.24
CA ALA A 83 -13.97 -14.64 5.96
C ALA A 83 -13.94 -13.24 5.33
N LYS A 84 -14.23 -12.18 6.11
CA LYS A 84 -14.17 -10.79 5.62
C LYS A 84 -12.76 -10.38 5.21
N THR A 85 -11.77 -10.79 6.00
CA THR A 85 -10.35 -10.50 5.73
C THR A 85 -9.91 -11.21 4.45
N ALA A 86 -10.29 -12.47 4.25
CA ALA A 86 -9.99 -13.23 3.04
C ALA A 86 -10.55 -12.54 1.78
N ILE A 87 -11.79 -12.04 1.83
CA ILE A 87 -12.39 -11.30 0.70
C ILE A 87 -11.57 -10.06 0.33
N ILE A 88 -11.08 -9.31 1.32
CA ILE A 88 -10.22 -8.14 1.08
C ILE A 88 -8.91 -8.56 0.41
N PHE A 89 -8.27 -9.63 0.91
CA PHE A 89 -7.04 -10.16 0.30
C PHE A 89 -7.26 -10.67 -1.12
N ASP A 90 -8.40 -11.29 -1.42
CA ASP A 90 -8.77 -11.72 -2.77
C ASP A 90 -8.91 -10.52 -3.72
N TRP A 91 -9.56 -9.43 -3.26
CA TRP A 91 -9.64 -8.19 -4.04
C TRP A 91 -8.26 -7.59 -4.33
N ILE A 92 -7.37 -7.58 -3.34
CA ILE A 92 -5.99 -7.10 -3.51
C ILE A 92 -5.20 -8.01 -4.46
N GLY A 93 -5.41 -9.32 -4.37
CA GLY A 93 -4.84 -10.29 -5.31
C GLY A 93 -5.29 -10.01 -6.75
N GLY A 94 -6.58 -9.78 -6.97
CA GLY A 94 -7.13 -9.41 -8.28
C GLY A 94 -6.58 -8.09 -8.82
N ILE A 95 -6.46 -7.07 -7.96
CA ILE A 95 -5.80 -5.79 -8.30
C ILE A 95 -4.37 -6.05 -8.77
N SER A 96 -3.60 -6.82 -8.01
CA SER A 96 -2.22 -7.12 -8.36
C SER A 96 -2.07 -7.84 -9.68
N GLN A 97 -2.92 -8.83 -9.96
CA GLN A 97 -2.89 -9.56 -11.22
C GLN A 97 -3.20 -8.62 -12.40
N THR A 98 -4.21 -7.77 -12.24
CA THR A 98 -4.63 -6.82 -13.28
C THR A 98 -3.56 -5.74 -13.54
N ILE A 99 -2.78 -5.37 -12.51
CA ILE A 99 -1.59 -4.52 -12.66
C ILE A 99 -0.48 -5.23 -13.41
N ALA A 100 -0.24 -6.52 -13.14
CA ALA A 100 0.77 -7.31 -13.84
C ALA A 100 0.49 -7.42 -15.35
N GLU A 101 -0.79 -7.46 -15.71
CA GLU A 101 -1.25 -7.48 -17.11
C GLU A 101 -1.34 -6.06 -17.72
N LYS A 102 -0.92 -5.00 -16.99
CA LYS A 102 -1.01 -3.58 -17.39
C LYS A 102 -2.42 -3.09 -17.73
N TYR A 103 -3.45 -3.75 -17.20
CA TYR A 103 -4.85 -3.41 -17.49
C TYR A 103 -5.49 -2.46 -16.48
N LEU A 104 -4.98 -2.42 -15.24
CA LEU A 104 -5.60 -1.60 -14.20
C LEU A 104 -5.18 -0.14 -14.35
N LYS A 105 -6.09 0.74 -14.77
CA LYS A 105 -5.82 2.18 -14.88
C LYS A 105 -6.14 2.94 -13.59
N MET A 106 -7.17 2.49 -12.89
CA MET A 106 -7.68 3.14 -11.70
C MET A 106 -8.33 2.09 -10.79
N ALA A 107 -8.14 2.25 -9.48
CA ALA A 107 -8.93 1.58 -8.45
C ALA A 107 -9.52 2.63 -7.50
N SER A 108 -10.70 2.37 -6.98
CA SER A 108 -11.34 3.23 -5.98
C SER A 108 -11.77 2.43 -4.77
N PHE A 109 -11.53 2.98 -3.58
CA PHE A 109 -12.11 2.52 -2.34
C PHE A 109 -13.13 3.55 -1.88
N ILE A 110 -14.40 3.16 -1.84
CA ILE A 110 -15.53 4.08 -1.61
C ILE A 110 -16.20 3.70 -0.30
N ILE A 111 -16.33 4.66 0.60
CA ILE A 111 -17.09 4.53 1.84
C ILE A 111 -18.46 5.16 1.59
N VAL A 112 -19.51 4.37 1.82
CA VAL A 112 -20.90 4.79 1.63
C VAL A 112 -21.65 4.83 2.97
N SER A 113 -22.64 5.70 3.06
CA SER A 113 -23.56 5.69 4.20
C SER A 113 -24.43 4.44 4.17
N LYS A 114 -24.63 3.84 5.34
CA LYS A 114 -25.61 2.77 5.52
C LYS A 114 -27.03 3.31 5.68
N ASP A 115 -27.16 4.53 6.19
CA ASP A 115 -28.44 5.13 6.58
C ASP A 115 -29.13 5.85 5.42
N VAL A 116 -28.36 6.23 4.40
CA VAL A 116 -28.87 6.86 3.18
C VAL A 116 -28.35 6.05 2.00
N GLU A 117 -29.27 5.39 1.28
CA GLU A 117 -28.91 4.60 0.11
C GLU A 117 -28.06 5.42 -0.86
N GLN A 118 -26.91 4.83 -1.23
CA GLN A 118 -26.00 5.34 -2.26
C GLN A 118 -25.38 6.73 -1.97
N PHE A 119 -25.43 7.22 -0.73
CA PHE A 119 -24.69 8.42 -0.37
C PHE A 119 -23.21 8.10 -0.15
N ILE A 120 -22.36 8.61 -1.04
CA ILE A 120 -20.90 8.47 -0.93
C ILE A 120 -20.39 9.43 0.16
N LEU A 121 -19.76 8.87 1.19
CA LEU A 121 -19.10 9.65 2.23
C LEU A 121 -17.70 10.06 1.79
N GLU A 122 -16.92 9.09 1.30
CA GLU A 122 -15.52 9.29 0.93
C GLU A 122 -15.12 8.40 -0.24
N THR A 123 -14.23 8.92 -1.10
CA THR A 123 -13.64 8.17 -2.22
C THR A 123 -12.13 8.31 -2.16
N PHE A 124 -11.43 7.17 -2.10
CA PHE A 124 -9.98 7.08 -2.21
C PHE A 124 -9.64 6.55 -3.60
N LEU A 125 -8.93 7.34 -4.40
CA LEU A 125 -8.58 7.01 -5.78
C LEU A 125 -7.11 6.62 -5.89
N PHE A 126 -6.86 5.49 -6.54
CA PHE A 126 -5.54 4.98 -6.90
C PHE A 126 -5.42 5.02 -8.42
N LEU A 127 -4.48 5.79 -8.94
CA LEU A 127 -4.23 5.94 -10.36
C LEU A 127 -2.93 5.23 -10.72
N PHE A 128 -2.96 4.47 -11.80
CA PHE A 128 -1.82 3.67 -12.25
C PHE A 128 -1.34 4.15 -13.61
N SER A 129 -0.02 4.20 -13.77
CA SER A 129 0.65 4.50 -15.02
C SER A 129 1.72 3.43 -15.25
N TYR A 130 1.80 2.93 -16.48
CA TYR A 130 2.74 1.89 -16.86
C TYR A 130 3.78 2.50 -17.80
N HIS A 131 5.05 2.28 -17.52
CA HIS A 131 6.11 2.61 -18.47
C HIS A 131 6.16 1.52 -19.55
N ASP A 132 6.11 1.91 -20.82
CA ASP A 132 6.30 0.99 -21.94
C ASP A 132 7.74 1.08 -22.43
N GLU A 133 8.44 -0.06 -22.37
CA GLU A 133 9.82 -0.23 -22.83
C GLU A 133 10.02 0.13 -24.32
N ASN A 134 8.94 0.22 -25.10
CA ASN A 134 8.99 0.59 -26.52
C ASN A 134 9.08 2.10 -26.79
N THR A 135 9.01 2.94 -25.76
CA THR A 135 9.16 4.40 -25.92
C THR A 135 10.58 4.92 -25.70
N ASP A 136 11.50 4.06 -25.23
CA ASP A 136 12.85 4.46 -24.83
C ASP A 136 13.87 4.60 -25.97
N ASN A 137 13.57 4.15 -27.19
CA ASN A 137 14.53 4.24 -28.31
C ASN A 137 14.46 5.56 -29.10
N HIS A 138 13.52 6.46 -28.82
CA HIS A 138 13.42 7.74 -29.55
C HIS A 138 13.47 9.01 -28.70
N HIS A 139 13.50 8.93 -27.36
CA HIS A 139 13.52 10.13 -26.49
C HIS A 139 14.72 10.19 -25.53
N LYS A 140 15.94 9.90 -26.05
CA LYS A 140 17.16 10.54 -25.51
C LYS A 140 17.20 12.02 -25.89
N LYS A 141 16.25 12.82 -25.40
CA LYS A 141 16.36 14.28 -25.36
C LYS A 141 15.80 14.82 -24.05
N ASN A 142 16.73 15.15 -23.16
CA ASN A 142 16.58 16.09 -22.06
C ASN A 142 15.70 15.64 -20.87
N PHE A 143 16.23 14.72 -20.06
CA PHE A 143 15.90 14.73 -18.63
C PHE A 143 16.41 16.05 -18.02
N LYS A 144 15.57 17.09 -18.04
CA LYS A 144 15.75 18.24 -17.16
C LYS A 144 15.49 17.76 -15.73
N LYS A 145 16.43 18.09 -14.86
CA LYS A 145 16.55 17.75 -13.42
C LYS A 145 15.34 18.12 -12.52
N ASN A 146 14.20 18.51 -13.10
CA ASN A 146 13.03 19.02 -12.40
C ASN A 146 11.77 18.14 -12.52
N ASP A 147 11.84 16.97 -13.17
CA ASP A 147 10.67 16.10 -13.38
C ASP A 147 10.52 14.97 -12.36
N ILE A 148 11.06 15.18 -11.15
CA ILE A 148 10.62 14.44 -9.97
C ILE A 148 9.36 15.17 -9.47
N ARG A 149 8.26 15.05 -10.21
CA ARG A 149 6.94 15.33 -9.63
C ARG A 149 6.66 14.21 -8.64
N LYS A 150 7.03 14.48 -7.39
CA LYS A 150 6.53 13.82 -6.20
C LYS A 150 5.02 13.66 -6.34
N GLN A 151 4.56 12.46 -6.67
CA GLN A 151 3.18 12.05 -6.42
C GLN A 151 3.22 10.94 -5.38
N VAL A 152 3.38 11.38 -4.14
CA VAL A 152 2.66 10.80 -3.02
C VAL A 152 1.87 11.97 -2.46
N VAL A 153 0.56 12.02 -2.75
CA VAL A 153 -0.35 12.94 -2.08
C VAL A 153 -1.11 12.11 -1.08
N ILE A 154 -0.66 12.17 0.17
CA ILE A 154 -1.48 11.85 1.33
C ILE A 154 -1.80 13.22 1.95
N HIS A 155 -3.09 13.50 2.14
CA HIS A 155 -3.60 14.77 2.66
C HIS A 155 -3.01 15.14 4.02
#